data_AF-A8S5J4-F1
#
_entry.id   AF-A8S5J4-F1
#
_cell.length_a   1.000
_cell.length_b   1.000
_cell.length_c   1.000
_cell.angle_alpha   90.00
_cell.angle_beta   90.00
_cell.angle_gamma   90.00
#
_symmetry.space_group_name_H-M   'P 1'
#
loop_
_entity.id
_entity.type
_entity.pdbx_description
1 polymer ?
#
loop_
_entity_poly.entity_id
_entity_poly.type
_entity_poly.pdbx_seq_one_letter_code
_entity_poly.pdbx_strand_id
1 'polypeptide(L)'
;MRQTVKEIEVNVAYRWFLGLEMMDKVPHFSTFGKNYTRRFKDTGLFEQIFSHILQECYKFKLIDPSEVFVDSTHVKARANNKKMQKRIAQEEALFFEDLLKKEINEDREAHGKRPLKEKDDDSNPPSGPSGGKEEKTIKTSTSDPESGWFHKGEHKSVFAYAVQTACDKNG
;
A
#
# COMPACT_ATOMS: atom_id res chain seq x y z
N MET A 1 -3.52 -20.73 -2.83
CA MET A 1 -4.47 -21.85 -2.59
C MET A 1 -4.56 -22.87 -3.72
N ARG A 2 -4.65 -22.50 -5.00
CA ARG A 2 -4.75 -23.51 -6.09
C ARG A 2 -3.52 -24.43 -6.15
N GLN A 3 -2.32 -23.85 -6.10
CA GLN A 3 -1.06 -24.60 -6.11
C GLN A 3 -0.95 -25.51 -4.88
N THR A 4 -1.24 -25.00 -3.68
CA THR A 4 -1.24 -25.76 -2.42
C THR A 4 -2.18 -26.96 -2.45
N VAL A 5 -3.39 -26.81 -3.01
CA VAL A 5 -4.35 -27.92 -3.16
C VAL A 5 -3.80 -29.01 -4.09
N LYS A 6 -3.15 -28.61 -5.19
CA LYS A 6 -2.48 -29.55 -6.10
C LYS A 6 -1.33 -30.29 -5.40
N GLU A 7 -0.60 -29.62 -4.51
CA GLU A 7 0.45 -30.26 -3.72
C GLU A 7 -0.13 -31.25 -2.70
N ILE A 8 -1.29 -30.98 -2.09
CA ILE A 8 -1.96 -31.92 -1.17
C ILE A 8 -2.37 -33.23 -1.86
N GLU A 9 -2.62 -33.21 -3.17
CA GLU A 9 -2.95 -34.43 -3.93
C GLU A 9 -1.79 -35.42 -3.97
N VAL A 10 -0.54 -34.94 -3.98
CA VAL A 10 0.66 -35.76 -4.14
C VAL A 10 1.54 -35.84 -2.88
N ASN A 11 1.45 -34.85 -2.00
CA ASN A 11 2.30 -34.74 -0.82
C ASN A 11 1.64 -35.37 0.40
N VAL A 12 2.16 -36.53 0.82
CA VAL A 12 1.68 -37.30 1.97
C VAL A 12 1.79 -36.50 3.28
N ALA A 13 2.81 -35.66 3.45
CA ALA A 13 2.98 -34.86 4.67
C ALA A 13 1.84 -33.85 4.85
N TYR A 14 1.38 -33.24 3.76
CA TYR A 14 0.24 -32.33 3.82
C TYR A 14 -1.08 -33.05 4.08
N ARG A 15 -1.25 -34.27 3.54
CA ARG A 15 -2.43 -35.10 3.84
C ARG A 15 -2.47 -35.50 5.30
N TRP A 16 -1.35 -35.97 5.84
CA TRP A 16 -1.20 -36.30 7.26
C TRP A 16 -1.51 -35.09 8.16
N PHE A 17 -0.94 -33.93 7.85
CA PHE A 17 -1.20 -32.70 8.61
C PHE A 17 -2.68 -32.28 8.61
N LEU A 18 -3.37 -32.50 7.49
CA LEU A 18 -4.80 -32.20 7.34
C LEU A 18 -5.73 -33.32 7.84
N GLY A 19 -5.17 -34.43 8.35
CA GLY A 19 -5.94 -35.60 8.78
C GLY A 19 -6.69 -36.30 7.65
N LEU A 20 -6.20 -36.20 6.42
CA LEU A 20 -6.76 -36.88 5.25
C LEU A 20 -6.06 -38.22 5.04
N GLU A 21 -6.84 -39.30 4.88
CA GLU A 21 -6.33 -40.60 4.47
C GLU A 21 -5.82 -40.56 3.02
N MET A 22 -5.07 -41.58 2.58
CA MET A 22 -4.51 -41.62 1.23
C MET A 22 -5.56 -41.59 0.11
N MET A 23 -6.75 -42.13 0.38
CA MET A 23 -7.85 -42.24 -0.59
C MET A 23 -8.88 -41.11 -0.49
N ASP A 24 -8.77 -40.26 0.53
CA ASP A 24 -9.73 -39.17 0.73
C ASP A 24 -9.70 -38.14 -0.39
N LYS A 25 -10.86 -37.56 -0.69
CA LYS A 25 -10.93 -36.50 -1.68
C LYS A 25 -10.41 -35.19 -1.09
N VAL A 26 -9.44 -34.57 -1.76
CA VAL A 26 -8.96 -33.24 -1.36
C VAL A 26 -10.07 -32.20 -1.59
N PRO A 27 -10.36 -31.33 -0.61
CA PRO A 27 -11.33 -30.26 -0.78
C PRO A 27 -10.93 -29.32 -1.93
N HIS A 28 -11.92 -28.93 -2.73
CA HIS A 28 -11.70 -27.98 -3.80
C HIS A 28 -11.21 -26.63 -3.24
N PHE A 29 -10.30 -25.94 -3.96
CA PHE A 29 -9.66 -24.70 -3.48
C PHE A 29 -10.66 -23.61 -3.05
N SER A 30 -11.84 -23.56 -3.68
CA SER A 30 -12.89 -22.59 -3.35
C SER A 30 -13.56 -22.85 -2.01
N THR A 31 -13.47 -24.07 -1.48
CA THR A 31 -14.03 -24.46 -0.17
C THR A 31 -13.36 -23.66 0.94
N PHE A 32 -12.04 -23.50 0.89
CA PHE A 32 -11.30 -22.70 1.88
C PHE A 32 -11.74 -21.24 1.85
N GLY A 33 -11.79 -20.62 0.66
CA GLY A 33 -12.25 -19.24 0.52
C GLY A 33 -13.67 -19.02 1.08
N LYS A 34 -14.60 -19.93 0.76
CA LYS A 34 -15.97 -19.88 1.30
C LYS A 34 -16.01 -20.12 2.81
N ASN A 35 -15.16 -20.99 3.34
CA ASN A 35 -15.07 -21.26 4.77
C ASN A 35 -14.54 -20.03 5.51
N TYR A 36 -13.49 -19.38 5.00
CA TYR A 36 -12.95 -18.12 5.50
C TYR A 36 -14.03 -17.05 5.64
N THR A 37 -14.79 -16.79 4.56
CA THR A 37 -15.85 -15.77 4.57
C THR A 37 -17.09 -16.17 5.37
N ARG A 38 -17.33 -17.45 5.66
CA ARG A 38 -18.55 -17.88 6.37
C ARG A 38 -18.34 -18.08 7.86
N ARG A 39 -17.21 -18.66 8.27
CA ARG A 39 -16.94 -19.01 9.67
C ARG A 39 -16.22 -17.92 10.45
N PHE A 40 -15.37 -17.16 9.77
CA PHE A 40 -14.45 -16.23 10.44
C PHE A 40 -14.72 -14.77 10.12
N LYS A 41 -15.75 -14.50 9.30
CA LYS A 41 -16.20 -13.14 9.05
C LYS A 41 -16.63 -12.49 10.37
N ASP A 42 -16.18 -11.26 10.58
CA ASP A 42 -16.49 -10.44 11.75
C ASP A 42 -15.96 -10.98 13.09
N THR A 43 -15.08 -12.01 13.08
CA THR A 43 -14.51 -12.59 14.31
C THR A 43 -13.19 -11.95 14.75
N GLY A 44 -12.48 -11.26 13.85
CA GLY A 44 -11.14 -10.70 14.11
C GLY A 44 -10.04 -11.74 14.38
N LEU A 45 -10.34 -13.04 14.29
CA LEU A 45 -9.39 -14.11 14.65
C LEU A 45 -8.09 -14.06 13.82
N PHE A 46 -8.20 -13.71 12.53
CA PHE A 46 -7.02 -13.56 11.68
C PHE A 46 -6.13 -12.42 12.12
N GLU A 47 -6.71 -11.30 12.53
CA GLU A 47 -5.97 -10.15 13.06
C GLU A 47 -5.26 -10.55 14.35
N GLN A 48 -5.93 -11.27 15.25
CA GLN A 48 -5.31 -11.75 16.50
C GLN A 48 -4.14 -12.70 16.23
N ILE A 49 -4.31 -13.69 15.35
CA ILE A 49 -3.24 -14.63 14.98
C ILE A 49 -2.08 -13.87 14.33
N PHE A 50 -2.38 -12.97 13.40
CA PHE A 50 -1.36 -12.17 12.72
C PHE A 50 -0.60 -11.28 13.70
N SER A 51 -1.30 -10.58 14.59
CA SER A 51 -0.70 -9.75 15.64
C SER A 51 0.19 -10.58 16.57
N HIS A 52 -0.22 -11.80 16.91
CA HIS A 52 0.59 -12.68 17.74
C HIS A 52 1.88 -13.11 17.04
N ILE A 53 1.80 -13.54 15.77
CA ILE A 53 2.98 -13.88 14.96
C ILE A 53 3.90 -12.66 14.83
N LEU A 54 3.34 -11.48 14.59
CA LEU A 54 4.11 -10.24 14.48
C LEU A 54 4.83 -9.91 15.80
N GLN A 55 4.15 -10.09 16.94
CA GLN A 55 4.76 -9.93 18.27
C GLN A 55 5.93 -10.90 18.49
N GLU A 56 5.80 -12.16 18.06
CA GLU A 56 6.91 -13.11 18.12
C GLU A 56 8.08 -12.66 17.23
N CYS A 57 7.81 -12.21 16.01
CA CYS A 57 8.85 -11.68 15.12
C CYS A 57 9.60 -10.50 15.76
N TYR A 58 8.89 -9.58 16.42
CA TYR A 58 9.52 -8.50 17.19
C TYR A 58 10.36 -9.03 18.36
N LYS A 59 9.82 -9.99 19.13
CA LYS A 59 10.51 -10.59 20.29
C LYS A 59 11.82 -11.26 19.88
N PHE A 60 11.82 -11.94 18.74
CA PHE A 60 13.01 -12.60 18.19
C PHE A 60 13.89 -11.66 17.35
N LYS A 61 13.58 -10.36 17.30
CA LYS A 61 14.31 -9.33 16.52
C LYS A 61 14.43 -9.68 15.04
N LEU A 62 13.42 -10.35 14.49
CA LEU A 62 13.31 -10.64 13.05
C LEU A 62 12.84 -9.42 12.25
N ILE A 63 12.26 -8.43 12.93
CA ILE A 63 11.80 -7.17 12.34
C ILE A 63 12.40 -6.02 13.15
N ASP A 64 13.03 -5.06 12.47
CA ASP A 64 13.45 -3.80 13.08
C ASP A 64 12.47 -2.66 12.74
N PRO A 65 11.72 -2.12 13.72
CA PRO A 65 10.81 -1.01 13.49
C PRO A 65 11.50 0.36 13.41
N SER A 66 12.81 0.45 13.67
CA SER A 66 13.51 1.73 13.78
C SER A 66 13.68 2.43 12.43
N GLU A 67 13.88 1.65 11.37
CA GLU A 67 14.18 2.16 10.03
C GLU A 67 13.41 1.34 8.99
N VAL A 68 12.69 2.03 8.09
CA VAL A 68 11.95 1.42 6.99
C VAL A 68 12.38 2.10 5.69
N PHE A 69 12.87 1.30 4.75
CA PHE A 69 13.22 1.75 3.41
C PHE A 69 12.03 1.51 2.49
N VAL A 70 11.49 2.58 1.91
CA VAL A 70 10.37 2.50 0.97
C VAL A 70 10.84 2.88 -0.43
N ASP A 71 10.77 1.95 -1.37
CA ASP A 71 10.98 2.22 -2.78
C ASP A 71 9.61 2.32 -3.49
N SER A 72 9.45 3.36 -4.32
CA SER A 72 8.21 3.61 -5.06
C SER A 72 8.49 3.52 -6.55
N THR A 73 7.86 2.54 -7.19
CA THR A 73 7.97 2.31 -8.63
C THR A 73 6.64 2.59 -9.32
N HIS A 74 6.70 3.27 -10.46
CA HIS A 74 5.51 3.55 -11.25
C HIS A 74 5.32 2.48 -12.33
N VAL A 75 4.25 1.70 -12.22
CA VAL A 75 3.87 0.69 -13.20
C VAL A 75 2.83 1.28 -14.15
N LYS A 76 3.10 1.28 -15.45
CA LYS A 76 2.16 1.81 -16.45
C LYS A 76 0.82 1.06 -16.39
N ALA A 77 -0.27 1.81 -16.24
CA ALA A 77 -1.62 1.28 -16.27
C ALA A 77 -2.03 0.90 -17.70
N ARG A 78 -2.95 -0.06 -17.82
CA ARG A 78 -3.55 -0.44 -19.11
C ARG A 78 -4.69 0.53 -19.49
N ALA A 79 -4.40 1.82 -19.45
CA ALA A 79 -5.37 2.87 -19.70
C ALA A 79 -5.03 3.67 -20.96
N ASN A 80 -6.06 4.14 -21.67
CA ASN A 80 -5.86 4.97 -22.85
C ASN A 80 -5.64 6.43 -22.45
N ASN A 81 -4.44 6.94 -22.72
CA ASN A 81 -4.05 8.32 -22.42
C ASN A 81 -4.96 9.39 -23.07
N LYS A 82 -5.69 9.06 -24.15
CA LYS A 82 -6.58 10.02 -24.83
C LYS A 82 -7.99 10.03 -24.24
N LYS A 83 -8.36 9.04 -23.42
CA LYS A 83 -9.69 8.94 -22.80
C LYS A 83 -9.58 9.27 -21.31
N MET A 84 -9.64 10.56 -21.00
CA MET A 84 -9.55 11.08 -19.64
C MET A 84 -10.66 12.09 -19.34
N GLN A 85 -11.05 12.16 -18.08
CA GLN A 85 -11.97 13.15 -17.53
C GLN A 85 -11.27 13.92 -16.41
N LYS A 86 -11.57 15.21 -16.28
CA LYS A 86 -11.12 16.01 -15.14
C LYS A 86 -12.09 15.74 -13.99
N ARG A 87 -11.56 15.31 -12.85
CA ARG A 87 -12.34 15.13 -11.62
C ARG A 87 -11.74 16.01 -10.53
N ILE A 88 -12.60 16.65 -9.77
CA ILE A 88 -12.21 17.34 -8.55
C ILE A 88 -11.97 16.25 -7.50
N ALA A 89 -10.73 16.15 -7.03
CA ALA A 89 -10.37 15.29 -5.93
C ALA A 89 -10.21 16.15 -4.66
N GLN A 90 -10.74 15.66 -3.55
CA GLN A 90 -10.43 16.23 -2.25
C GLN A 90 -9.02 15.81 -1.88
N GLU A 91 -8.19 16.78 -1.52
CA GLU A 91 -6.87 16.49 -0.96
C GLU A 91 -7.04 15.84 0.42
N GLU A 92 -6.49 14.64 0.58
CA GLU A 92 -6.41 13.98 1.88
C GLU A 92 -5.40 14.75 2.75
N ALA A 93 -5.77 15.03 4.00
CA ALA A 93 -4.95 15.81 4.90
C ALA A 93 -3.61 15.10 5.16
N LEU A 94 -2.52 15.75 4.75
CA LEU A 94 -1.14 15.27 4.83
C LEU A 94 -0.58 15.40 6.26
N PHE A 95 -1.26 14.83 7.25
CA PHE A 95 -0.84 14.89 8.66
C PHE A 95 0.62 14.46 8.88
N PHE A 96 1.06 13.43 8.14
CA PHE A 96 2.44 12.94 8.20
C PHE A 96 3.45 13.91 7.59
N GLU A 97 3.06 14.72 6.61
CA GLU A 97 3.95 15.72 5.99
C GLU A 97 4.25 16.86 6.97
N ASP A 98 3.24 17.31 7.71
CA ASP A 98 3.40 18.36 8.71
C ASP A 98 4.32 17.91 9.86
N LEU A 99 4.13 16.68 10.34
CA LEU A 99 5.01 16.06 11.33
C LEU A 99 6.45 15.95 10.82
N LEU A 100 6.63 15.46 9.58
CA LEU A 100 7.95 15.31 8.96
C LEU A 100 8.66 16.66 8.78
N LYS A 101 7.96 17.71 8.32
CA LYS A 101 8.51 19.06 8.19
C LYS A 101 9.00 19.61 9.53
N LYS A 102 8.24 19.35 10.60
CA LYS A 102 8.60 19.77 11.95
C LYS A 102 9.87 19.06 12.42
N GLU A 103 9.94 17.74 12.29
CA GLU A 103 11.11 16.94 12.66
C GLU A 103 12.36 17.36 11.88
N ILE A 104 12.25 17.59 10.57
CA ILE A 104 13.36 18.07 9.76
C ILE A 104 13.83 19.47 10.21
N ASN A 105 12.91 20.36 10.58
CA ASN A 105 13.30 21.69 11.07
C ASN A 105 14.00 21.61 12.43
N GLU A 106 13.55 20.75 13.35
CA GLU A 106 14.20 20.49 14.63
C GLU A 106 15.65 19.98 14.43
N ASP A 107 15.86 19.02 13.52
CA ASP A 107 17.20 18.52 13.15
C ASP A 107 18.08 19.63 12.55
N ARG A 108 17.51 20.47 11.69
CA ARG A 108 18.23 21.61 11.08
C ARG A 108 18.66 22.63 12.13
N GLU A 109 17.80 22.95 13.09
CA GLU A 109 18.14 23.84 14.21
C GLU A 109 19.26 23.28 15.08
N ALA A 110 19.20 21.97 15.41
CA ALA A 110 20.27 21.27 16.13
C ALA A 110 21.61 21.33 15.37
N HIS A 111 21.56 21.34 14.04
CA HIS A 111 22.72 21.49 13.17
C HIS A 111 23.05 22.95 12.78
N GLY A 112 22.41 23.96 13.38
CA GLY A 112 22.66 25.38 13.13
C GLY A 112 22.28 25.87 11.73
N LYS A 113 21.43 25.11 11.02
CA LYS A 113 20.92 25.44 9.70
C LYS A 113 19.58 26.18 9.83
N ARG A 114 19.32 27.09 8.89
CA ARG A 114 18.01 27.78 8.82
C ARG A 114 16.90 26.78 8.49
N PRO A 115 15.68 27.00 8.98
CA PRO A 115 14.52 26.16 8.65
C PRO A 115 14.32 26.06 7.14
N LEU A 116 13.73 24.96 6.69
CA LEU A 116 13.35 24.79 5.29
C LEU A 116 12.37 25.90 4.92
N LYS A 117 12.63 26.54 3.78
CA LYS A 117 11.69 27.50 3.22
C LYS A 117 10.44 26.73 2.82
N GLU A 118 9.28 27.15 3.30
CA GLU A 118 8.02 26.63 2.81
C GLU A 118 7.98 26.88 1.30
N LYS A 119 7.64 25.84 0.54
CA LYS A 119 7.33 26.05 -0.87
C LYS A 119 6.00 26.79 -0.88
N ASP A 120 6.05 28.08 -1.15
CA ASP A 120 4.92 28.77 -1.77
C ASP A 120 4.67 28.03 -3.08
N ASP A 121 3.61 27.22 -3.13
CA ASP A 121 3.18 26.56 -4.35
C ASP A 121 2.54 27.61 -5.26
N ASP A 122 3.37 28.53 -5.75
CA ASP A 122 3.03 29.70 -6.58
C ASP A 122 2.66 29.30 -8.02
N SER A 123 2.20 28.05 -8.20
CA SER A 123 1.63 27.54 -9.45
C SER A 123 0.09 27.64 -9.50
N ASN A 124 -0.54 28.17 -8.45
CA ASN A 124 -1.92 28.67 -8.48
C ASN A 124 -2.01 30.04 -7.76
N PRO A 125 -2.68 31.05 -8.34
CA PRO A 125 -2.76 32.37 -7.73
C PRO A 125 -3.53 32.31 -6.40
N PRO A 126 -3.14 33.12 -5.39
CA PRO A 126 -3.71 33.06 -4.05
C PRO A 126 -5.09 33.69 -4.02
N SER A 127 -6.09 32.96 -3.53
CA SER A 127 -7.42 33.50 -3.26
C SER A 127 -7.80 33.33 -1.79
N GLY A 128 -7.23 34.21 -0.95
CA GLY A 128 -7.85 34.70 0.29
C GLY A 128 -7.90 33.76 1.50
N PRO A 129 -8.02 34.33 2.72
CA PRO A 129 -7.89 33.58 3.97
C PRO A 129 -9.23 32.94 4.34
N SER A 130 -9.41 31.65 4.05
CA SER A 130 -10.48 30.84 4.62
C SER A 130 -10.17 29.36 4.41
N GLY A 131 -9.96 28.62 5.49
CA GLY A 131 -9.60 27.21 5.48
C GLY A 131 -10.66 26.32 4.84
N GLY A 132 -10.48 26.04 3.56
CA GLY A 132 -11.26 25.07 2.80
C GLY A 132 -10.30 24.10 2.12
N LYS A 133 -10.57 22.79 2.25
CA LYS A 133 -9.83 21.71 1.59
C LYS A 133 -9.59 22.08 0.13
N GLU A 134 -8.33 22.15 -0.28
CA GLU A 134 -7.97 22.51 -1.64
C GLU A 134 -8.49 21.45 -2.61
N GLU A 135 -9.38 21.88 -3.50
CA GLU A 135 -9.96 21.03 -4.54
C GLU A 135 -9.01 21.01 -5.74
N LYS A 136 -8.17 19.97 -5.83
CA LYS A 136 -7.25 19.79 -6.96
C LYS A 136 -7.95 19.08 -8.12
N THR A 137 -7.81 19.64 -9.33
CA THR A 137 -8.33 19.02 -10.55
C THR A 137 -7.36 17.96 -11.06
N ILE A 138 -7.72 16.68 -10.90
CA ILE A 138 -6.90 15.54 -11.31
C ILE A 138 -7.45 14.93 -12.61
N LYS A 139 -6.54 14.51 -13.50
CA LYS A 139 -6.88 13.72 -14.70
C LYS A 139 -7.14 12.27 -14.30
N THR A 140 -8.37 11.81 -14.48
CA THR A 140 -8.79 10.42 -14.22
C THR A 140 -9.04 9.70 -15.55
N SER A 141 -8.62 8.44 -15.71
CA SER A 141 -8.95 7.67 -16.91
C SER A 141 -10.39 7.18 -16.88
N THR A 142 -11.06 7.16 -18.04
CA THR A 142 -12.39 6.53 -18.15
C THR A 142 -12.34 5.01 -18.18
N SER A 143 -11.19 4.43 -18.55
CA SER A 143 -11.01 2.96 -18.64
C SER A 143 -10.48 2.36 -17.36
N ASP A 144 -9.78 3.16 -16.56
CA ASP A 144 -9.13 2.73 -15.32
C ASP A 144 -9.08 3.90 -14.32
N PRO A 145 -10.17 4.12 -13.55
CA PRO A 145 -10.31 5.29 -12.68
C PRO A 145 -9.33 5.31 -11.49
N GLU A 146 -8.74 4.17 -11.13
CA GLU A 146 -7.80 4.05 -10.01
C GLU A 146 -6.36 4.40 -10.40
N SER A 147 -6.08 4.54 -11.71
CA SER A 147 -4.78 4.94 -12.21
C SER A 147 -4.53 6.44 -12.09
N GLY A 148 -3.31 6.82 -11.68
CA GLY A 148 -2.86 8.21 -11.58
C GLY A 148 -2.20 8.72 -12.86
N TRP A 149 -2.22 10.03 -13.09
CA TRP A 149 -1.54 10.65 -14.24
C TRP A 149 -0.06 10.93 -13.93
N PHE A 150 0.84 10.17 -14.54
CA PHE A 150 2.28 10.20 -14.26
C PHE A 150 3.10 10.76 -15.43
N HIS A 151 4.14 11.55 -15.12
CA HIS A 151 5.09 12.09 -16.09
C HIS A 151 6.41 11.30 -16.02
N LYS A 152 6.68 10.48 -17.03
CA LYS A 152 7.93 9.72 -17.16
C LYS A 152 8.98 10.56 -17.89
N GLY A 153 9.79 11.28 -17.11
CA GLY A 153 10.74 12.28 -17.65
C GLY A 153 10.02 13.41 -18.38
N GLU A 154 10.71 14.09 -19.29
CA GLU A 154 10.14 15.21 -20.04
C GLU A 154 9.20 14.79 -21.17
N HIS A 155 9.36 13.60 -21.74
CA HIS A 155 8.78 13.28 -23.04
C HIS A 155 7.50 12.45 -23.00
N LYS A 156 7.05 11.98 -21.83
CA LYS A 156 5.93 11.01 -21.81
C LYS A 156 5.07 11.08 -20.56
N SER A 157 3.83 11.51 -20.74
CA SER A 157 2.78 11.34 -19.73
C SER A 157 1.99 10.06 -19.98
N VAL A 158 1.79 9.25 -18.95
CA VAL A 158 0.99 8.02 -18.99
C VAL A 158 0.17 7.87 -17.72
N PHE A 159 -0.93 7.13 -17.81
CA PHE A 159 -1.57 6.59 -16.62
C PHE A 159 -0.69 5.49 -15.99
N ALA A 160 -0.48 5.53 -14.69
CA ALA A 160 0.34 4.60 -13.94
C ALA A 160 -0.18 4.37 -12.52
N TYR A 161 0.23 3.24 -11.94
CA TYR A 161 0.06 2.90 -10.54
C TYR A 161 1.37 3.14 -9.81
N ALA A 162 1.30 3.74 -8.61
CA ALA A 162 2.41 3.75 -7.69
C ALA A 162 2.41 2.44 -6.91
N VAL A 163 3.45 1.65 -7.08
CA VAL A 163 3.67 0.41 -6.33
C VAL A 163 4.80 0.68 -5.36
N GLN A 164 4.50 0.56 -4.07
CA GLN A 164 5.45 0.78 -2.99
C GLN A 164 5.90 -0.57 -2.43
N THR A 165 7.21 -0.71 -2.24
CA THR A 165 7.80 -1.85 -1.54
C THR A 165 8.51 -1.29 -0.32
N ALA A 166 8.27 -1.88 0.85
CA ALA A 166 8.91 -1.47 2.09
C ALA A 166 9.72 -2.64 2.65
N CYS A 167 10.95 -2.36 3.09
CA CYS A 167 11.87 -3.31 3.72
C CYS A 167 12.45 -2.70 4.99
N ASP A 168 12.75 -3.55 5.98
CA ASP A 168 13.55 -3.12 7.12
C ASP A 168 15.04 -3.20 6.78
N LYS A 169 15.93 -2.88 7.72
CA LYS A 169 17.38 -2.94 7.52
C LYS A 169 17.91 -4.35 7.19
N ASN A 170 17.15 -5.40 7.48
CA ASN A 170 17.56 -6.79 7.34
C ASN A 170 17.07 -7.43 6.03
N GLY A 171 16.20 -6.74 5.28
CA GLY A 171 15.76 -7.14 3.94
C GLY A 171 14.36 -7.73 3.91
#